data_AF-A0A0M3D5L8-F1
#
_entry.id   AF-A0A0M3D5L8-F1
#
_cell.length_a   1.000
_cell.length_b   1.000
_cell.length_c   1.000
_cell.angle_alpha   90.00
_cell.angle_beta   90.00
_cell.angle_gamma   90.00
#
_symmetry.space_group_name_H-M   'P 1'
#
loop_
_entity.id
_entity.type
_entity.pdbx_description
1 polymer ?
#
loop_
_entity_poly.entity_id
_entity_poly.type
_entity_poly.pdbx_seq_one_letter_code
_entity_poly.pdbx_strand_id
1 'polypeptide(L)'
;MTKETVVPVPAETPVEQTPTPLPPELASRFVTAATSEAPSQDQVAIVRQNAGAITTAAEQLAQLPDSRYKSLALTSLEEALMWANKAVFQ
;
A
#
# COMPACT_ATOMS: atom_id res chain seq x y z
N MET A 1 -53.03 21.03 19.83
CA MET A 1 -51.77 20.96 19.06
C MET A 1 -50.62 21.24 20.03
N THR A 2 -50.11 20.20 20.67
CA THR A 2 -48.93 20.27 21.55
C THR A 2 -47.69 20.25 20.66
N LYS A 3 -46.89 21.32 20.71
CA LYS A 3 -45.58 21.38 20.06
C LYS A 3 -44.60 20.54 20.87
N GLU A 4 -44.15 19.42 20.32
CA GLU A 4 -42.99 18.69 20.83
C GLU A 4 -41.73 19.53 20.61
N THR A 5 -41.09 19.92 21.71
CA THR A 5 -39.76 20.51 21.70
C THR A 5 -38.75 19.38 21.49
N VAL A 6 -38.26 19.23 20.26
CA VAL A 6 -37.13 18.35 19.96
C VAL A 6 -35.87 18.99 20.54
N VAL A 7 -35.34 18.40 21.61
CA VAL A 7 -34.02 18.75 22.15
C VAL A 7 -32.97 18.23 21.15
N PRO A 8 -32.04 19.06 20.65
CA PRO A 8 -30.99 18.57 19.78
C PRO A 8 -30.02 17.71 20.60
N VAL A 9 -29.96 16.42 20.27
CA VAL A 9 -28.88 15.54 20.74
C VAL A 9 -27.57 16.10 20.18
N PRO A 10 -26.55 16.37 21.01
CA PRO A 10 -25.24 16.78 20.51
C PRO A 10 -24.71 15.67 19.60
N ALA A 11 -24.33 16.01 18.37
CA ALA A 11 -23.61 15.09 17.50
C ALA A 11 -22.32 14.68 18.23
N GLU A 12 -22.23 13.41 18.63
CA GLU A 12 -20.98 12.84 19.12
C GLU A 12 -19.98 12.93 17.97
N THR A 13 -19.04 13.87 18.08
CA THR A 13 -17.85 13.90 17.25
C THR A 13 -17.22 12.51 17.35
N PRO A 14 -16.91 11.82 16.24
CA PRO A 14 -16.17 10.57 16.31
C PRO A 14 -14.90 10.84 17.10
N VAL A 15 -14.79 10.26 18.29
CA VAL A 15 -13.57 10.31 19.09
C VAL A 15 -12.50 9.72 18.20
N GLU A 16 -11.58 10.56 17.76
CA GLU A 16 -10.38 10.15 17.05
C GLU A 16 -9.59 9.28 18.02
N GLN A 17 -9.86 7.97 17.99
CA GLN A 17 -9.15 6.99 18.79
C GLN A 17 -7.72 7.01 18.30
N THR A 18 -6.86 7.76 19.00
CA THR A 18 -5.42 7.73 18.73
C THR A 18 -4.99 6.29 18.97
N PRO A 19 -4.53 5.56 17.94
CA PRO A 19 -4.19 4.15 18.09
C PRO A 19 -3.15 4.02 19.20
N THR A 20 -3.35 3.11 20.14
CA THR A 20 -2.33 2.81 21.15
C THR A 20 -1.04 2.45 20.42
N PRO A 21 0.09 3.11 20.72
CA PRO A 21 1.34 2.86 20.00
C PRO A 21 1.73 1.38 20.13
N LEU A 22 2.07 0.76 19.00
CA LEU A 22 2.53 -0.63 18.95
C LEU A 22 3.84 -0.78 19.73
N PRO A 23 4.09 -1.96 20.35
CA PRO A 23 5.41 -2.30 20.87
C PRO A 23 6.50 -2.11 19.82
N PRO A 24 7.73 -1.68 20.19
CA PRO A 24 8.80 -1.39 19.22
C PRO A 24 9.11 -2.55 18.26
N GLU A 25 9.02 -3.80 18.74
CA GLU A 25 9.25 -5.01 17.95
C GLU A 25 8.20 -5.20 16.86
N LEU A 26 6.97 -4.72 17.09
CA LEU A 26 5.90 -4.75 16.10
C LEU A 26 5.91 -3.49 15.23
N ALA A 27 6.16 -2.31 15.81
CA ALA A 27 6.21 -1.05 15.08
C ALA A 27 7.21 -1.08 13.92
N SER A 28 8.39 -1.70 14.13
CA SER A 28 9.41 -1.89 13.07
C SER A 28 8.96 -2.76 11.89
N ARG A 29 7.86 -3.53 12.03
CA ARG A 29 7.29 -4.35 10.96
C ARG A 29 6.22 -3.63 10.13
N PHE A 30 5.66 -2.55 10.67
CA PHE A 30 4.57 -1.78 10.09
C PHE A 30 5.01 -0.36 9.75
N VAL A 31 6.18 -0.24 9.13
CA VAL A 31 6.71 1.04 8.65
C VAL A 31 5.77 1.60 7.58
N THR A 32 5.41 2.86 7.72
CA THR A 32 4.61 3.62 6.76
C THR A 32 5.39 4.83 6.28
N ALA A 33 4.92 5.48 5.20
CA ALA A 33 5.49 6.74 4.75
C ALA A 33 5.43 7.87 5.81
N ALA A 34 4.58 7.76 6.83
CA ALA A 34 4.53 8.71 7.94
C ALA A 34 5.59 8.44 9.01
N THR A 35 6.18 7.24 9.04
CA THR A 35 7.12 6.79 10.07
C THR A 35 8.52 6.49 9.52
N SER A 36 8.71 6.46 8.20
CA SER A 36 10.02 6.30 7.56
C SER A 36 10.53 7.63 7.01
N GLU A 37 11.85 7.71 6.83
CA GLU A 37 12.41 8.76 5.99
C GLU A 37 11.91 8.61 4.54
N ALA A 38 11.84 9.73 3.83
CA ALA A 38 11.52 9.72 2.42
C ALA A 38 12.65 9.02 1.65
N PRO A 39 12.32 8.21 0.63
CA PRO A 39 13.33 7.55 -0.20
C PRO A 39 14.35 8.52 -0.79
N SER A 40 15.62 8.11 -0.82
CA SER A 40 16.66 8.84 -1.54
C SER A 40 16.42 8.82 -3.06
N GLN A 41 17.00 9.76 -3.81
CA GLN A 41 16.88 9.76 -5.28
C GLN A 41 17.42 8.47 -5.91
N ASP A 42 18.49 7.91 -5.36
CA ASP A 42 19.06 6.64 -5.84
C ASP A 42 18.11 5.47 -5.60
N GLN A 43 17.47 5.40 -4.43
CA GLN A 43 16.45 4.38 -4.14
C GLN A 43 15.26 4.50 -5.10
N VAL A 44 14.79 5.73 -5.37
CA VAL A 44 13.72 5.97 -6.36
C VAL A 44 14.15 5.54 -7.77
N ALA A 45 15.40 5.79 -8.16
CA ALA A 45 15.91 5.38 -9.46
C ALA A 45 15.94 3.85 -9.62
N ILE A 46 16.39 3.13 -8.58
CA ILE A 46 16.40 1.66 -8.55
C ILE A 46 14.97 1.11 -8.70
N VAL A 47 14.01 1.69 -8.00
CA VAL A 47 12.59 1.27 -8.09
C VAL A 47 12.04 1.45 -9.49
N ARG A 48 12.32 2.60 -10.12
CA ARG A 48 11.91 2.86 -11.50
C ARG A 48 12.53 1.86 -12.47
N GLN A 49 13.82 1.53 -12.29
CA GLN A 49 14.49 0.52 -13.11
C GLN A 49 13.84 -0.86 -12.95
N ASN A 50 13.57 -1.28 -11.71
CA ASN A 50 12.90 -2.55 -11.43
C ASN A 50 11.49 -2.59 -12.02
N ALA A 51 10.71 -1.52 -11.86
CA ALA A 51 9.38 -1.41 -12.43
C ALA A 51 9.40 -1.50 -13.96
N GLY A 52 10.37 -0.86 -14.61
CA GLY A 52 10.56 -0.95 -16.06
C GLY A 52 10.89 -2.37 -16.52
N ALA A 53 11.79 -3.07 -15.83
CA ALA A 53 12.15 -4.45 -16.15
C ALA A 53 10.96 -5.42 -15.97
N ILE A 54 10.20 -5.26 -14.87
CA ILE A 54 9.01 -6.07 -14.59
C ILE A 54 7.93 -5.83 -15.65
N THR A 55 7.67 -4.58 -16.01
CA THR A 55 6.68 -4.22 -17.03
C THR A 55 7.07 -4.80 -18.39
N THR A 56 8.34 -4.70 -18.78
CA THR A 56 8.87 -5.30 -20.02
C THR A 56 8.67 -6.82 -20.03
N ALA A 57 8.91 -7.51 -18.91
CA ALA A 57 8.66 -8.94 -18.82
C ALA A 57 7.15 -9.28 -18.93
N ALA A 58 6.28 -8.47 -18.32
CA ALA A 58 4.84 -8.65 -18.42
C ALA A 58 4.33 -8.47 -19.85
N GLU A 59 4.86 -7.49 -20.59
CA GLU A 59 4.54 -7.28 -22.00
C GLU A 59 4.91 -8.49 -22.87
N GLN A 60 6.07 -9.12 -22.62
CA GLN A 60 6.46 -10.34 -23.31
C GLN A 60 5.53 -11.51 -22.99
N LEU A 61 5.14 -11.68 -21.72
CA LEU A 61 4.20 -12.72 -21.30
C LEU A 61 2.80 -12.50 -21.88
N ALA A 62 2.38 -11.24 -22.06
CA ALA A 62 1.07 -10.91 -22.61
C ALA A 62 0.86 -11.47 -24.03
N GLN A 63 1.95 -11.59 -24.82
CA GLN A 63 1.93 -12.14 -26.18
C GLN A 63 1.74 -13.67 -26.22
N LEU A 64 1.92 -14.37 -25.09
CA LEU A 64 1.76 -15.82 -25.02
C LEU A 64 0.27 -16.21 -24.98
N PRO A 65 -0.09 -17.41 -25.45
CA PRO A 65 -1.44 -17.94 -25.30
C PRO A 65 -1.87 -18.01 -23.84
N ASP A 66 -3.17 -17.85 -23.61
CA ASP A 66 -3.73 -17.92 -22.26
C ASP A 66 -3.52 -19.32 -21.67
N SER A 67 -2.92 -19.33 -20.49
CA SER A 67 -2.61 -20.54 -19.76
C SER A 67 -2.53 -20.24 -18.27
N ARG A 68 -2.64 -21.30 -17.46
CA ARG A 68 -2.40 -21.21 -16.02
C ARG A 68 -1.01 -20.66 -15.72
N TYR A 69 0.00 -21.06 -16.49
CA TYR A 69 1.39 -20.60 -16.29
C TYR A 69 1.56 -19.12 -16.62
N LYS A 70 0.95 -18.62 -17.70
CA LYS A 70 0.93 -17.18 -18.00
C LYS A 70 0.30 -16.39 -16.85
N SER A 71 -0.85 -16.84 -16.35
CA SER A 71 -1.56 -16.18 -15.26
C SER A 71 -0.71 -16.13 -13.98
N LEU A 72 -0.11 -17.27 -13.59
CA LEU A 72 0.77 -17.34 -12.43
C LEU A 72 2.02 -16.45 -12.58
N ALA A 73 2.63 -16.45 -13.77
CA ALA A 73 3.80 -15.62 -14.04
C ALA A 73 3.47 -14.12 -13.93
N LEU A 74 2.31 -13.69 -14.45
CA LEU A 74 1.85 -12.31 -14.30
C LEU A 74 1.60 -11.96 -12.82
N THR A 75 0.94 -12.84 -12.05
CA THR A 75 0.77 -12.66 -10.60
C THR A 75 2.11 -12.54 -9.87
N SER A 76 3.11 -13.36 -10.22
CA SER A 76 4.44 -13.26 -9.62
C SER A 76 5.14 -11.94 -9.96
N LEU A 77 4.93 -11.39 -11.16
CA LEU A 77 5.46 -10.08 -11.54
C LEU A 77 4.78 -8.94 -10.78
N GLU A 78 3.47 -9.01 -10.56
CA GLU A 78 2.74 -8.05 -9.73
C GLU A 78 3.23 -8.07 -8.27
N GLU A 79 3.43 -9.26 -7.71
CA GLU A 79 4.01 -9.43 -6.39
C GLU A 79 5.44 -8.86 -6.32
N ALA A 80 6.29 -9.13 -7.32
CA ALA A 80 7.62 -8.58 -7.39
C ALA A 80 7.62 -7.04 -7.42
N LEU A 81 6.68 -6.43 -8.14
CA LEU A 81 6.52 -4.97 -8.18
C LEU A 81 6.12 -4.41 -6.81
N MET A 82 5.19 -5.07 -6.11
CA MET A 82 4.79 -4.70 -4.76
C MET A 82 5.98 -4.74 -3.79
N TRP A 83 6.77 -5.82 -3.82
CA TRP A 83 7.95 -5.95 -2.96
C TRP A 83 9.05 -4.94 -3.30
N ALA A 84 9.29 -4.67 -4.58
CA ALA A 84 10.25 -3.66 -5.01
C ALA A 84 9.88 -2.26 -4.47
N ASN A 85 8.60 -1.90 -4.49
CA ASN A 85 8.11 -0.63 -3.93
C ASN A 85 8.14 -0.62 -2.40
N LYS A 86 7.92 -1.76 -1.75
CA LYS A 86 7.97 -1.86 -0.28
C LYS A 86 9.41 -1.76 0.25
N ALA A 87 10.38 -2.33 -0.45
CA ALA A 87 11.79 -2.35 -0.02
C ALA A 87 12.44 -0.96 0.09
N VAL A 88 11.76 0.07 -0.43
CA VAL A 88 12.21 1.47 -0.40
C VAL A 88 11.97 2.12 0.96
N PHE A 89 10.96 1.67 1.69
CA PHE A 89 10.54 2.23 2.98
C PHE A 89 11.24 1.53 4.17
N GLN A 90 12.49 1.12 4.00
CA GLN A 90 13.27 0.49 5.08
C GLN A 90 13.98 1.50 5.97
#